data_AF-A0A7X1GPP3-F1
#
_entry.id   AF-A0A7X1GPP3-F1
#
_cell.length_a   1.000
_cell.length_b   1.000
_cell.length_c   1.000
_cell.angle_alpha   90.00
_cell.angle_beta   90.00
_cell.angle_gamma   90.00
#
_symmetry.space_group_name_H-M   'P 1'
#
loop_
_entity.id
_entity.type
_entity.pdbx_description
1 polymer ?
#
loop_
_entity_poly.entity_id
_entity_poly.type
_entity_poly.pdbx_seq_one_letter_code
_entity_poly.pdbx_strand_id
1 'polypeptide(L)'
;MKFKKPETAYWDDKFAAYMHDPIDKVFQIQGHEERGAKQLETFGLQKPNDEFWKKADSIAAGFERGQVPTYSKNTNLNGAVDFLEKPIITHPTSNKSHLNINFAENFSAKDAKDISSELLEFLQKDIGIKAGKGSYSDNFKDDPDRFSMARFLYTHLILRFRLAEKNVAGIGALWHRLPADSRFPDHSIWQHNALTSALYSCMDMANDVNQTGMMIFSITPVQAFIAKARK
;
A
#
# COMPACT_ATOMS: atom_id res chain seq x y z
N MET A 1 8.36 0.91 -30.74
CA MET A 1 8.12 -0.27 -29.88
C MET A 1 6.67 -0.71 -30.04
N LYS A 2 6.40 -2.01 -30.21
CA LYS A 2 5.03 -2.55 -30.09
C LYS A 2 4.71 -2.67 -28.60
N PHE A 3 3.53 -2.22 -28.17
CA PHE A 3 3.06 -2.45 -26.80
C PHE A 3 3.02 -3.96 -26.56
N LYS A 4 3.75 -4.43 -25.54
CA LYS A 4 3.67 -5.80 -25.06
C LYS A 4 2.66 -5.83 -23.92
N LYS A 5 1.65 -6.69 -24.03
CA LYS A 5 0.73 -6.92 -22.91
C LYS A 5 1.54 -7.47 -21.73
N PRO A 6 1.42 -6.90 -20.53
CA PRO A 6 2.13 -7.44 -19.37
C PRO A 6 1.67 -8.86 -19.06
N GLU A 7 2.64 -9.72 -18.76
CA GLU A 7 2.43 -11.12 -18.40
C GLU A 7 2.19 -11.28 -16.89
N THR A 8 1.93 -12.49 -16.44
CA THR A 8 1.65 -12.84 -15.04
C THR A 8 2.79 -12.43 -14.10
N ALA A 9 4.04 -12.67 -14.51
CA ALA A 9 5.22 -12.27 -13.75
C ALA A 9 5.22 -10.77 -13.43
N TYR A 10 4.93 -9.92 -14.43
CA TYR A 10 4.83 -8.47 -14.21
C TYR A 10 3.83 -8.11 -13.11
N TRP A 11 2.63 -8.73 -13.11
CA TRP A 11 1.61 -8.42 -12.12
C TRP A 11 1.94 -8.98 -10.74
N ASP A 12 2.53 -10.16 -10.67
CA ASP A 12 2.99 -10.78 -9.42
C ASP A 12 4.12 -9.95 -8.80
N ASP A 13 5.12 -9.56 -9.59
CA ASP A 13 6.26 -8.77 -9.16
C ASP A 13 5.85 -7.35 -8.75
N LYS A 14 4.98 -6.72 -9.54
CA LYS A 14 4.36 -5.43 -9.20
C LYS A 14 3.61 -5.50 -7.87
N PHE A 15 2.90 -6.59 -7.63
CA PHE A 15 2.15 -6.80 -6.39
C PHE A 15 3.07 -7.09 -5.20
N ALA A 16 4.14 -7.85 -5.39
CA ALA A 16 5.15 -8.08 -4.36
C ALA A 16 5.84 -6.77 -3.93
N ALA A 17 6.19 -5.90 -4.88
CA ALA A 17 6.69 -4.55 -4.59
C ALA A 17 5.63 -3.67 -3.89
N TYR A 18 4.35 -3.80 -4.25
CA TYR A 18 3.26 -3.09 -3.59
C TYR A 18 3.12 -3.50 -2.12
N MET A 19 3.23 -4.79 -1.81
CA MET A 19 3.07 -5.34 -0.46
C MET A 19 4.40 -5.45 0.31
N HIS A 20 5.44 -4.68 -0.08
CA HIS A 20 6.73 -4.73 0.59
C HIS A 20 6.62 -4.34 2.08
N ASP A 21 5.83 -3.30 2.35
CA ASP A 21 5.33 -2.92 3.66
C ASP A 21 3.89 -3.43 3.86
N PRO A 22 3.59 -4.03 5.03
CA PRO A 22 2.23 -4.48 5.31
C PRO A 22 1.29 -3.29 5.55
N ILE A 23 0.02 -3.45 5.22
CA ILE A 23 -0.99 -2.38 5.32
C ILE A 23 -1.31 -1.95 6.76
N ASP A 24 -0.94 -2.78 7.74
CA ASP A 24 -1.09 -2.54 9.18
C ASP A 24 0.22 -2.06 9.85
N LYS A 25 1.27 -1.76 9.06
CA LYS A 25 2.62 -1.40 9.53
C LYS A 25 2.60 -0.37 10.66
N VAL A 26 1.77 0.66 10.53
CA VAL A 26 1.74 1.80 11.45
C VAL A 26 1.34 1.41 12.87
N PHE A 27 0.55 0.34 13.05
CA PHE A 27 0.14 -0.14 14.37
C PHE A 27 1.26 -0.86 15.11
N GLN A 28 2.26 -1.40 14.39
CA GLN A 28 3.40 -2.07 15.01
C GLN A 28 4.62 -2.05 14.09
N ILE A 29 5.51 -1.07 14.22
CA ILE A 29 6.69 -0.98 13.33
C ILE A 29 7.63 -2.18 13.52
N GLN A 30 7.82 -2.68 14.74
CA GLN A 30 8.71 -3.82 14.97
C GLN A 30 8.12 -5.11 14.35
N GLY A 31 8.95 -5.88 13.63
CA GLY A 31 8.55 -7.14 12.99
C GLY A 31 7.62 -6.97 11.78
N HIS A 32 7.51 -5.76 11.21
CA HIS A 32 6.62 -5.52 10.06
C HIS A 32 7.01 -6.32 8.81
N GLU A 33 8.30 -6.60 8.60
CA GLU A 33 8.77 -7.39 7.46
C GLU A 33 8.20 -8.82 7.46
N GLU A 34 8.20 -9.48 8.62
CA GLU A 34 7.61 -10.82 8.80
C GLU A 34 6.09 -10.78 8.58
N ARG A 35 5.41 -9.73 9.04
CA ARG A 35 3.97 -9.57 8.80
C ARG A 35 3.66 -9.28 7.34
N GLY A 36 4.50 -8.49 6.66
CA GLY A 36 4.44 -8.28 5.22
C GLY A 36 4.56 -9.60 4.46
N ALA A 37 5.49 -10.48 4.86
CA ALA A 37 5.61 -11.82 4.27
C ALA A 37 4.31 -12.62 4.42
N LYS A 38 3.72 -12.67 5.62
CA LYS A 38 2.44 -13.38 5.87
C LYS A 38 1.28 -12.81 5.07
N GLN A 39 1.18 -11.49 4.94
CA GLN A 39 0.16 -10.86 4.10
C GLN A 39 0.34 -11.26 2.63
N LEU A 40 1.58 -11.23 2.13
CA LEU A 40 1.88 -11.63 0.75
C LEU A 40 1.62 -13.12 0.48
N GLU A 41 1.92 -13.98 1.45
CA GLU A 41 1.57 -15.41 1.42
C GLU A 41 0.07 -15.64 1.36
N THR A 42 -0.70 -14.83 2.09
CA THR A 42 -2.18 -14.86 2.04
C THR A 42 -2.71 -14.52 0.65
N PHE A 43 -1.94 -13.74 -0.12
CA PHE A 43 -2.19 -13.45 -1.52
C PHE A 43 -1.63 -14.48 -2.50
N GLY A 44 -0.97 -15.52 -2.02
CA GLY A 44 -0.40 -16.60 -2.83
C GLY A 44 0.96 -16.30 -3.44
N LEU A 45 1.65 -15.25 -2.97
CA LEU A 45 3.02 -14.94 -3.37
C LEU A 45 3.99 -15.14 -2.21
N GLN A 46 5.28 -15.27 -2.51
CA GLN A 46 6.35 -15.34 -1.53
C GLN A 46 7.05 -13.98 -1.44
N LYS A 47 7.51 -13.59 -0.26
CA LYS A 47 8.30 -12.36 -0.10
C LYS A 47 9.63 -12.52 -0.86
N PRO A 48 9.91 -11.65 -1.84
CA PRO A 48 11.23 -11.63 -2.49
C PRO A 48 12.32 -11.17 -1.51
N ASN A 49 13.57 -11.10 -1.96
CA ASN A 49 14.62 -10.45 -1.18
C ASN A 49 14.41 -8.93 -1.10
N ASP A 50 14.97 -8.27 -0.08
CA ASP A 50 14.76 -6.83 0.08
C ASP A 50 15.32 -6.00 -1.09
N GLU A 51 16.41 -6.47 -1.70
CA GLU A 51 17.02 -5.82 -2.87
C GLU A 51 16.05 -5.68 -4.06
N PHE A 52 15.00 -6.50 -4.13
CA PHE A 52 13.96 -6.45 -5.15
C PHE A 52 13.26 -5.09 -5.23
N TRP A 53 12.85 -4.51 -4.09
CA TRP A 53 12.11 -3.24 -4.06
C TRP A 53 12.86 -2.10 -3.38
N LYS A 54 13.98 -2.37 -2.70
CA LYS A 54 14.71 -1.39 -1.87
C LYS A 54 15.07 -0.09 -2.59
N LYS A 55 15.47 -0.16 -3.86
CA LYS A 55 15.77 1.05 -4.64
C LYS A 55 14.53 1.89 -4.90
N ALA A 56 13.42 1.23 -5.26
CA ALA A 56 12.13 1.88 -5.49
C ALA A 56 11.56 2.49 -4.20
N ASP A 57 11.60 1.75 -3.09
CA ASP A 57 11.20 2.23 -1.76
C ASP A 57 12.07 3.42 -1.33
N SER A 58 13.40 3.34 -1.50
CA SER A 58 14.30 4.45 -1.18
C SER A 58 13.96 5.73 -1.95
N ILE A 59 13.59 5.61 -3.23
CA ILE A 59 13.19 6.76 -4.05
C ILE A 59 11.81 7.28 -3.62
N ALA A 60 10.83 6.39 -3.39
CA ALA A 60 9.50 6.76 -2.91
C ALA A 60 9.57 7.50 -1.57
N ALA A 61 10.26 6.91 -0.59
CA ALA A 61 10.54 7.50 0.70
C ALA A 61 11.22 8.88 0.59
N GLY A 62 12.15 9.05 -0.34
CA GLY A 62 12.83 10.31 -0.58
C GLY A 62 11.92 11.43 -1.10
N PHE A 63 10.80 11.09 -1.75
CA PHE A 63 9.77 12.07 -2.16
C PHE A 63 8.80 12.42 -1.03
N GLU A 64 8.55 11.47 -0.14
CA GLU A 64 7.45 11.56 0.83
C GLU A 64 7.88 12.10 2.19
N ARG A 65 9.15 11.89 2.59
CA ARG A 65 9.62 12.23 3.94
C ARG A 65 11.03 12.80 3.95
N GLY A 66 11.27 13.70 4.90
CA GLY A 66 12.60 14.24 5.20
C GLY A 66 13.47 13.24 5.97
N GLN A 67 14.78 13.53 6.04
CA GLN A 67 15.68 12.76 6.90
C GLN A 67 15.46 13.13 8.37
N VAL A 68 14.93 12.19 9.14
CA VAL A 68 14.75 12.29 10.60
C VAL A 68 15.40 11.10 11.28
N PRO A 69 15.78 11.21 12.57
CA PRO A 69 16.32 10.08 13.31
C PRO A 69 15.40 8.86 13.23
N THR A 70 16.01 7.69 13.11
CA THR A 70 15.30 6.40 13.18
C THR A 70 15.06 6.01 14.64
N TYR A 71 14.48 4.82 14.85
CA TYR A 71 14.39 4.22 16.17
C TYR A 71 15.77 4.06 16.80
N SER A 72 15.91 4.49 18.05
CA SER A 72 17.10 4.27 18.86
C SER A 72 16.72 3.84 20.26
N LYS A 73 17.52 2.93 20.85
CA LYS A 73 17.40 2.59 22.28
C LYS A 73 17.79 3.77 23.17
N ASN A 74 18.59 4.70 22.66
CA ASN A 74 18.92 5.94 23.36
C ASN A 74 17.80 6.96 23.12
N THR A 75 17.09 7.33 24.19
CA THR A 75 15.95 8.25 24.15
C THR A 75 16.29 9.61 23.54
N ASN A 76 17.51 10.11 23.72
CA ASN A 76 17.95 11.39 23.16
C ASN A 76 18.21 11.34 21.65
N LEU A 77 18.25 10.14 21.05
CA LEU A 77 18.50 9.91 19.63
C LEU A 77 17.32 9.21 18.93
N ASN A 78 16.22 8.96 19.66
CA ASN A 78 15.09 8.21 19.13
C ASN A 78 14.10 9.15 18.43
N GLY A 79 13.96 8.99 17.11
CA GLY A 79 12.97 9.72 16.32
C GLY A 79 11.69 8.94 16.02
N ALA A 80 11.55 7.72 16.54
CA ALA A 80 10.36 6.91 16.31
C ALA A 80 9.13 7.53 17.01
N VAL A 81 8.00 7.52 16.31
CA VAL A 81 6.70 7.92 16.84
C VAL A 81 5.82 6.66 16.90
N ASP A 82 5.38 6.30 18.09
CA ASP A 82 4.37 5.26 18.24
C ASP A 82 3.00 5.85 17.89
N PHE A 83 2.39 5.32 16.82
CA PHE A 83 1.09 5.80 16.37
C PHE A 83 -0.03 5.46 17.34
N LEU A 84 0.10 4.39 18.15
CA LEU A 84 -0.92 4.07 19.15
C LEU A 84 -0.90 5.05 20.32
N GLU A 85 0.28 5.57 20.67
CA GLU A 85 0.43 6.61 21.69
C GLU A 85 0.09 8.01 21.15
N LYS A 86 0.43 8.28 19.88
CA LYS A 86 0.21 9.57 19.21
C LYS A 86 -0.50 9.38 17.86
N PRO A 87 -1.79 9.06 17.87
CA PRO A 87 -2.54 8.68 16.68
C PRO A 87 -2.99 9.92 15.90
N ILE A 88 -2.04 10.62 15.29
CA ILE A 88 -2.28 11.88 14.57
C ILE A 88 -2.13 11.65 13.08
N ILE A 89 -3.08 12.18 12.30
CA ILE A 89 -2.98 12.30 10.84
C ILE A 89 -2.94 13.78 10.48
N THR A 90 -2.03 14.16 9.58
CA THR A 90 -1.88 15.53 9.11
C THR A 90 -2.42 15.70 7.69
N HIS A 91 -2.88 16.90 7.38
CA HIS A 91 -3.23 17.23 6.00
C HIS A 91 -1.98 17.73 5.25
N PRO A 92 -1.67 17.22 4.04
CA PRO A 92 -0.41 17.51 3.36
C PRO A 92 -0.17 19.00 3.04
N THR A 93 -1.24 19.78 2.89
CA THR A 93 -1.14 21.22 2.57
C THR A 93 -1.62 22.17 3.66
N SER A 94 -2.17 21.66 4.77
CA SER A 94 -2.71 22.51 5.84
C SER A 94 -1.89 22.37 7.11
N ASN A 95 -1.27 23.48 7.52
CA ASN A 95 -0.48 23.55 8.76
C ASN A 95 -1.33 23.59 10.04
N LYS A 96 -2.66 23.74 9.93
CA LYS A 96 -3.58 23.83 11.07
C LYS A 96 -4.46 22.58 11.24
N SER A 97 -4.37 21.61 10.33
CA SER A 97 -5.28 20.47 10.29
C SER A 97 -4.55 19.21 10.75
N HIS A 98 -4.60 18.97 12.06
CA HIS A 98 -4.25 17.69 12.68
C HIS A 98 -5.53 16.97 13.07
N LEU A 99 -5.68 15.73 12.65
CA LEU A 99 -6.78 14.86 13.05
C LEU A 99 -6.24 13.87 14.09
N ASN A 100 -6.66 14.04 15.34
CA ASN A 100 -6.42 13.05 16.39
C ASN A 100 -7.42 11.91 16.23
N ILE A 101 -6.93 10.68 16.13
CA ILE A 101 -7.75 9.48 16.05
C ILE A 101 -7.97 8.98 17.47
N ASN A 102 -9.23 8.93 17.88
CA ASN A 102 -9.61 8.41 19.18
C ASN A 102 -9.86 6.90 19.05
N PHE A 103 -8.89 6.10 19.50
CA PHE A 103 -9.13 4.67 19.74
C PHE A 103 -9.97 4.49 21.03
N ALA A 104 -10.64 3.33 21.16
CA ALA A 104 -11.36 3.00 22.39
C ALA A 104 -10.41 3.01 23.61
N GLU A 105 -10.95 3.30 24.79
CA GLU A 105 -10.16 3.33 26.03
C GLU A 105 -9.41 1.99 26.22
N ASN A 106 -8.09 2.08 26.45
CA ASN A 106 -7.15 0.95 26.62
C ASN A 106 -6.64 0.24 25.36
N PHE A 107 -6.61 0.91 24.20
CA PHE A 107 -5.90 0.38 23.03
C PHE A 107 -4.42 0.11 23.34
N SER A 108 -3.96 -1.11 23.06
CA SER A 108 -2.69 -1.68 23.54
C SER A 108 -1.95 -2.45 22.45
N ALA A 109 -0.73 -2.90 22.75
CA ALA A 109 0.04 -3.77 21.86
C ALA A 109 -0.62 -5.14 21.60
N LYS A 110 -1.54 -5.58 22.47
CA LYS A 110 -2.37 -6.76 22.22
C LYS A 110 -3.33 -6.47 21.07
N ASP A 111 -3.97 -5.31 21.09
CA ASP A 111 -4.89 -4.88 20.03
C ASP A 111 -4.17 -4.77 18.67
N ALA A 112 -2.90 -4.34 18.65
CA ALA A 112 -2.10 -4.36 17.41
C ALA A 112 -1.90 -5.77 16.81
N LYS A 113 -1.68 -6.78 17.67
CA LYS A 113 -1.56 -8.19 17.23
C LYS A 113 -2.91 -8.75 16.78
N ASP A 114 -3.97 -8.38 17.49
CA ASP A 114 -5.34 -8.79 17.18
C ASP A 114 -5.77 -8.18 15.83
N ILE A 115 -5.44 -6.91 15.54
CA ILE A 115 -5.63 -6.28 14.22
C ILE A 115 -4.98 -7.09 13.11
N SER A 116 -3.71 -7.44 13.29
CA SER A 116 -2.96 -8.15 12.24
C SER A 116 -3.55 -9.52 11.96
N SER A 117 -3.98 -10.22 13.01
CA SER A 117 -4.61 -11.54 12.92
C SER A 117 -5.97 -11.46 12.22
N GLU A 118 -6.84 -10.53 12.64
CA GLU A 118 -8.14 -10.30 12.01
C GLU A 118 -8.02 -9.85 10.55
N LEU A 119 -7.03 -9.00 10.25
CA LEU A 119 -6.73 -8.59 8.90
C LEU A 119 -6.34 -9.80 8.03
N LEU A 120 -5.40 -10.63 8.48
CA LEU A 120 -4.97 -11.82 7.73
C LEU A 120 -6.13 -12.77 7.47
N GLU A 121 -6.97 -13.03 8.49
CA GLU A 121 -8.18 -13.83 8.32
C GLU A 121 -9.14 -13.25 7.28
N PHE A 122 -9.32 -11.93 7.30
CA PHE A 122 -10.16 -11.25 6.32
C PHE A 122 -9.58 -11.40 4.91
N LEU A 123 -8.30 -11.10 4.71
CA LEU A 123 -7.63 -11.19 3.41
C LEU A 123 -7.73 -12.60 2.82
N GLN A 124 -7.52 -13.63 3.65
CA GLN A 124 -7.59 -15.03 3.22
C GLN A 124 -9.00 -15.40 2.74
N LYS A 125 -10.04 -14.93 3.45
CA LYS A 125 -11.44 -15.18 3.11
C LYS A 125 -11.91 -14.35 1.91
N ASP A 126 -11.41 -13.13 1.75
CA ASP A 126 -11.95 -12.15 0.80
C ASP A 126 -11.41 -12.36 -0.63
N ILE A 127 -10.09 -12.55 -0.78
CA ILE A 127 -9.45 -12.53 -2.11
C ILE A 127 -9.13 -13.92 -2.66
N GLY A 128 -8.68 -14.84 -1.80
CA GLY A 128 -8.22 -16.18 -2.19
C GLY A 128 -6.76 -16.21 -2.66
N ILE A 129 -6.13 -17.39 -2.55
CA ILE A 129 -4.67 -17.58 -2.75
C ILE A 129 -4.31 -17.82 -4.22
N LYS A 130 -5.19 -18.51 -4.96
CA LYS A 130 -5.00 -18.86 -6.38
C LYS A 130 -6.32 -18.73 -7.13
N ALA A 131 -6.25 -18.57 -8.44
CA ALA A 131 -7.39 -18.64 -9.35
C ALA A 131 -8.28 -19.86 -9.06
N GLY A 132 -9.60 -19.63 -8.90
CA GLY A 132 -10.58 -20.69 -8.65
C GLY A 132 -10.52 -21.34 -7.27
N LYS A 133 -9.85 -20.71 -6.30
CA LYS A 133 -9.61 -21.25 -4.95
C LYS A 133 -10.09 -20.29 -3.86
N GLY A 134 -11.30 -19.74 -4.01
CA GLY A 134 -12.04 -19.06 -2.96
C GLY A 134 -12.42 -17.61 -3.26
N SER A 135 -13.65 -17.25 -2.90
CA SER A 135 -14.20 -15.89 -2.87
C SER A 135 -13.93 -15.10 -4.15
N TYR A 136 -13.10 -14.04 -4.12
CA TYR A 136 -12.86 -13.22 -5.30
C TYR A 136 -12.13 -13.98 -6.40
N SER A 137 -11.21 -14.90 -6.05
CA SER A 137 -10.44 -15.67 -7.01
C SER A 137 -11.28 -16.69 -7.79
N ASP A 138 -12.48 -17.04 -7.31
CA ASP A 138 -13.40 -17.96 -7.99
C ASP A 138 -13.89 -17.43 -9.34
N ASN A 139 -13.85 -16.11 -9.53
CA ASN A 139 -14.16 -15.46 -10.81
C ASN A 139 -13.11 -15.72 -11.91
N PHE A 140 -12.01 -16.42 -11.59
CA PHE A 140 -10.85 -16.59 -12.47
C PHE A 140 -10.37 -18.04 -12.59
N LYS A 141 -11.22 -19.04 -12.34
CA LYS A 141 -10.85 -20.47 -12.24
C LYS A 141 -9.91 -21.00 -13.33
N ASP A 142 -10.10 -20.56 -14.57
CA ASP A 142 -9.33 -21.00 -15.74
C ASP A 142 -8.50 -19.85 -16.35
N ASP A 143 -8.27 -18.77 -15.61
CA ASP A 143 -7.58 -17.55 -16.07
C ASP A 143 -6.63 -16.98 -14.99
N PRO A 144 -5.54 -17.70 -14.67
CA PRO A 144 -4.58 -17.29 -13.64
C PRO A 144 -3.89 -15.96 -13.98
N ASP A 145 -3.64 -15.69 -15.26
CA ASP A 145 -3.00 -14.45 -15.70
C ASP A 145 -3.87 -13.23 -15.38
N ARG A 146 -5.17 -13.34 -15.63
CA ARG A 146 -6.12 -12.29 -15.26
C ARG A 146 -6.30 -12.19 -13.75
N PHE A 147 -6.23 -13.30 -13.02
CA PHE A 147 -6.25 -13.28 -11.56
C PHE A 147 -5.10 -12.45 -10.99
N SER A 148 -3.86 -12.62 -11.46
CA SER A 148 -2.71 -11.83 -10.98
C SER A 148 -2.92 -10.33 -11.15
N MET A 149 -3.42 -9.91 -12.31
CA MET A 149 -3.81 -8.51 -12.55
C MET A 149 -4.95 -8.07 -11.63
N ALA A 150 -6.00 -8.88 -11.52
CA ALA A 150 -7.19 -8.56 -10.73
C ALA A 150 -6.86 -8.45 -9.24
N ARG A 151 -5.99 -9.32 -8.70
CA ARG A 151 -5.50 -9.28 -7.32
C ARG A 151 -4.82 -7.95 -7.02
N PHE A 152 -3.90 -7.50 -7.90
CA PHE A 152 -3.26 -6.18 -7.75
C PHE A 152 -4.29 -5.05 -7.78
N LEU A 153 -5.15 -5.00 -8.80
CA LEU A 153 -6.12 -3.92 -8.97
C LEU A 153 -7.13 -3.87 -7.81
N TYR A 154 -7.59 -5.03 -7.35
CA TYR A 154 -8.50 -5.14 -6.22
C TYR A 154 -7.85 -4.61 -4.94
N THR A 155 -6.63 -5.06 -4.63
CA THR A 155 -5.91 -4.58 -3.44
C THR A 155 -5.67 -3.08 -3.50
N HIS A 156 -5.25 -2.56 -4.65
CA HIS A 156 -4.94 -1.13 -4.80
C HIS A 156 -6.17 -0.21 -4.79
N LEU A 157 -7.27 -0.63 -5.43
CA LEU A 157 -8.44 0.22 -5.67
C LEU A 157 -9.59 -0.05 -4.70
N ILE A 158 -9.77 -1.29 -4.26
CA ILE A 158 -11.01 -1.75 -3.61
C ILE A 158 -10.80 -2.17 -2.16
N LEU A 159 -9.68 -2.82 -1.82
CA LEU A 159 -9.50 -3.48 -0.52
C LEU A 159 -9.73 -2.53 0.67
N ARG A 160 -9.18 -1.32 0.65
CA ARG A 160 -9.38 -0.32 1.73
C ARG A 160 -10.85 0.01 1.99
N PHE A 161 -11.69 0.02 0.95
CA PHE A 161 -13.14 0.23 1.10
C PHE A 161 -13.78 -0.96 1.79
N ARG A 162 -13.43 -2.19 1.39
CA ARG A 162 -13.97 -3.40 2.02
C ARG A 162 -13.55 -3.54 3.48
N LEU A 163 -12.29 -3.25 3.78
CA LEU A 163 -11.79 -3.24 5.16
C LEU A 163 -12.59 -2.25 6.02
N ALA A 164 -12.89 -1.06 5.51
CA ALA A 164 -13.69 -0.06 6.19
C ALA A 164 -15.18 -0.46 6.33
N GLU A 165 -15.82 -0.90 5.23
CA GLU A 165 -17.24 -1.30 5.20
C GLU A 165 -17.53 -2.51 6.09
N LYS A 166 -16.59 -3.45 6.18
CA LYS A 166 -16.68 -4.62 7.06
C LYS A 166 -16.16 -4.37 8.47
N ASN A 167 -15.68 -3.16 8.74
CA ASN A 167 -15.08 -2.75 10.01
C ASN A 167 -14.04 -3.76 10.53
N VAL A 168 -13.17 -4.23 9.63
CA VAL A 168 -12.15 -5.23 9.97
C VAL A 168 -11.28 -4.72 11.10
N ALA A 169 -11.10 -5.51 12.16
CA ALA A 169 -10.37 -5.16 13.37
C ALA A 169 -10.86 -3.90 14.10
N GLY A 170 -12.11 -3.48 13.88
CA GLY A 170 -12.67 -2.28 14.51
C GLY A 170 -12.06 -0.95 14.05
N ILE A 171 -11.30 -0.94 12.96
CA ILE A 171 -10.56 0.23 12.46
C ILE A 171 -11.44 1.15 11.57
N GLY A 172 -12.47 0.59 10.93
CA GLY A 172 -13.43 1.33 10.11
C GLY A 172 -12.78 2.22 9.05
N ALA A 173 -13.24 3.46 8.93
CA ALA A 173 -12.79 4.39 7.90
C ALA A 173 -11.29 4.75 7.97
N LEU A 174 -10.63 4.50 9.12
CA LEU A 174 -9.19 4.75 9.26
C LEU A 174 -8.35 3.90 8.32
N TRP A 175 -8.85 2.74 7.86
CA TRP A 175 -8.18 1.92 6.84
C TRP A 175 -7.81 2.72 5.58
N HIS A 176 -8.57 3.77 5.23
CA HIS A 176 -8.25 4.63 4.10
C HIS A 176 -7.05 5.54 4.31
N ARG A 177 -6.69 5.83 5.56
CA ARG A 177 -5.79 6.94 5.93
C ARG A 177 -4.66 6.51 6.87
N LEU A 178 -4.47 5.22 7.13
CA LEU A 178 -3.33 4.71 7.89
C LEU A 178 -2.03 5.28 7.31
N PRO A 179 -1.24 6.03 8.09
CA PRO A 179 0.02 6.60 7.63
C PRO A 179 1.01 5.54 7.14
N ALA A 180 1.80 5.88 6.12
CA ALA A 180 2.96 5.06 5.77
C ALA A 180 4.10 5.24 6.79
N ASP A 181 4.27 6.47 7.29
CA ASP A 181 5.24 6.84 8.31
C ASP A 181 4.56 7.62 9.42
N SER A 182 4.60 7.12 10.65
CA SER A 182 4.00 7.79 11.82
C SER A 182 4.65 9.12 12.16
N ARG A 183 5.88 9.38 11.68
CA ARG A 183 6.60 10.64 11.86
C ARG A 183 6.17 11.71 10.85
N PHE A 184 5.66 11.28 9.69
CA PHE A 184 5.15 12.13 8.61
C PHE A 184 3.76 11.64 8.18
N PRO A 185 2.72 11.81 9.03
CA PRO A 185 1.45 11.14 8.83
C PRO A 185 0.51 11.88 7.87
N ASP A 186 1.04 12.39 6.76
CA ASP A 186 0.31 13.16 5.74
C ASP A 186 -0.02 12.36 4.47
N HIS A 187 0.60 11.20 4.30
CA HIS A 187 0.32 10.25 3.23
C HIS A 187 0.05 8.86 3.80
N SER A 188 -0.87 8.17 3.13
CA SER A 188 -1.28 6.83 3.53
C SER A 188 -0.29 5.76 3.05
N ILE A 189 -0.27 4.64 3.75
CA ILE A 189 0.48 3.43 3.35
C ILE A 189 0.11 2.99 1.92
N TRP A 190 -1.14 3.19 1.51
CA TRP A 190 -1.60 2.89 0.16
C TRP A 190 -0.92 3.73 -0.93
N GLN A 191 -0.59 5.00 -0.62
CA GLN A 191 0.11 5.91 -1.53
C GLN A 191 1.59 5.53 -1.62
N HIS A 192 2.24 5.31 -0.49
CA HIS A 192 3.62 4.85 -0.41
C HIS A 192 3.83 3.54 -1.20
N ASN A 193 3.02 2.53 -0.89
CA ASN A 193 3.07 1.24 -1.56
C ASN A 193 2.80 1.34 -3.07
N ALA A 194 1.88 2.23 -3.48
CA ALA A 194 1.61 2.48 -4.89
C ALA A 194 2.80 3.13 -5.60
N LEU A 195 3.44 4.11 -4.97
CA LEU A 195 4.60 4.79 -5.54
C LEU A 195 5.80 3.84 -5.66
N THR A 196 6.11 3.07 -4.61
CA THR A 196 7.15 2.03 -4.63
C THR A 196 6.89 1.00 -5.74
N SER A 197 5.65 0.49 -5.84
CA SER A 197 5.26 -0.46 -6.89
C SER A 197 5.33 0.13 -8.30
N ALA A 198 4.99 1.41 -8.48
CA ALA A 198 5.08 2.09 -9.77
C ALA A 198 6.54 2.28 -10.22
N LEU A 199 7.39 2.77 -9.31
CA LEU A 199 8.83 2.95 -9.55
C LEU A 199 9.51 1.62 -9.86
N TYR A 200 9.21 0.58 -9.07
CA TYR A 200 9.69 -0.77 -9.32
C TYR A 200 9.33 -1.25 -10.73
N SER A 201 8.04 -1.16 -11.12
CA SER A 201 7.61 -1.58 -12.46
C SER A 201 8.33 -0.82 -13.58
N CYS A 202 8.59 0.48 -13.42
CA CYS A 202 9.36 1.24 -14.42
C CYS A 202 10.79 0.70 -14.58
N MET A 203 11.48 0.48 -13.47
CA MET A 203 12.85 -0.04 -13.44
C MET A 203 12.95 -1.45 -14.03
N ASP A 204 12.05 -2.33 -13.61
CA ASP A 204 12.00 -3.73 -14.04
C ASP A 204 11.69 -3.84 -15.55
N MET A 205 10.66 -3.13 -16.02
CA MET A 205 10.32 -3.12 -17.45
C MET A 205 11.42 -2.53 -18.34
N ALA A 206 12.23 -1.61 -17.81
CA ALA A 206 13.39 -1.05 -18.49
C ALA A 206 14.64 -1.92 -18.36
N ASN A 207 14.62 -2.93 -17.48
CA ASN A 207 15.78 -3.72 -17.06
C ASN A 207 16.97 -2.83 -16.63
N ASP A 208 16.68 -1.71 -15.96
CA ASP A 208 17.66 -0.74 -15.44
C ASP A 208 17.04 0.06 -14.29
N VAL A 209 17.66 -0.07 -13.11
CA VAL A 209 17.25 0.62 -11.87
C VAL A 209 17.35 2.14 -11.93
N ASN A 210 18.04 2.69 -12.93
CA ASN A 210 18.16 4.12 -13.15
C ASN A 210 17.13 4.65 -14.16
N GLN A 211 16.36 3.77 -14.80
CA GLN A 211 15.34 4.15 -15.78
C GLN A 211 13.97 4.26 -15.11
N THR A 212 13.62 5.49 -14.77
CA THR A 212 12.25 5.87 -14.40
C THR A 212 11.86 7.08 -15.22
N GLY A 213 10.62 7.10 -15.71
CA GLY A 213 10.13 8.17 -16.57
C GLY A 213 8.77 8.64 -16.10
N MET A 214 8.57 9.96 -16.11
CA MET A 214 7.26 10.57 -15.87
C MET A 214 6.60 10.88 -17.20
N MET A 215 5.47 10.23 -17.49
CA MET A 215 4.67 10.53 -18.68
C MET A 215 3.71 11.68 -18.37
N ILE A 216 3.84 12.77 -19.12
CA ILE A 216 2.90 13.90 -19.10
C ILE A 216 2.13 13.88 -20.42
N PHE A 217 0.80 13.85 -20.34
CA PHE A 217 -0.08 13.87 -21.50
C PHE A 217 -1.18 14.91 -21.30
N SER A 218 -1.54 15.63 -22.36
CA SER A 218 -2.56 16.68 -22.34
C SER A 218 -3.43 16.62 -23.60
N ILE A 219 -4.75 16.72 -23.42
CA ILE A 219 -5.73 16.82 -24.50
C ILE A 219 -6.17 18.28 -24.60
N THR A 220 -5.86 18.95 -25.71
CA THR A 220 -6.23 20.36 -25.95
C THR A 220 -6.75 20.55 -27.38
N PRO A 221 -7.64 21.54 -27.64
CA PRO A 221 -8.24 22.48 -26.70
C PRO A 221 -9.54 21.96 -26.03
N VAL A 222 -9.59 21.94 -24.68
CA VAL A 222 -10.76 21.44 -23.91
C VAL A 222 -11.98 22.34 -24.08
N GLN A 223 -11.84 23.65 -23.80
CA GLN A 223 -12.97 24.59 -23.80
C GLN A 223 -13.60 24.72 -25.19
N ALA A 224 -12.77 24.80 -26.24
CA ALA A 224 -13.26 24.88 -27.60
C ALA A 224 -13.97 23.59 -28.05
N PHE A 225 -13.51 22.41 -27.61
CA PHE A 225 -14.20 21.14 -27.86
C PHE A 225 -15.58 21.10 -27.19
N ILE A 226 -15.65 21.42 -25.88
CA ILE A 226 -16.91 21.45 -25.12
C ILE A 226 -17.90 22.44 -25.75
N ALA A 227 -17.44 23.63 -26.14
CA ALA A 227 -18.28 24.66 -26.74
C ALA A 227 -18.90 24.28 -28.10
N LYS A 228 -18.47 23.16 -28.73
CA LYS A 228 -19.08 22.64 -29.97
C LYS A 228 -20.31 21.75 -29.72
N ALA A 229 -20.62 21.41 -28.46
CA ALA A 229 -21.84 20.66 -28.14
C ALA A 229 -23.09 21.48 -28.54
N ARG A 230 -24.02 20.84 -29.27
CA ARG A 230 -25.28 21.45 -29.73
C ARG A 230 -26.53 20.83 -29.09
N LYS A 231 -26.35 19.95 -28.11
CA LYS A 231 -27.39 19.23 -27.38
C LYS A 231 -27.01 19.20 -25.91
#